data_AF-A0A2M7CQV2-F1
#
_entry.id   AF-A0A2M7CQV2-F1
#
_cell.length_a   1.000
_cell.length_b   1.000
_cell.length_c   1.000
_cell.angle_alpha   90.00
_cell.angle_beta   90.00
_cell.angle_gamma   90.00
#
_symmetry.space_group_name_H-M   'P 1'
#
loop_
_entity.id
_entity.type
_entity.pdbx_description
1 polymer ?
#
loop_
_entity_poly.entity_id
_entity_poly.type
_entity_poly.pdbx_seq_one_letter_code
_entity_poly.pdbx_strand_id
1 'polypeptide(L)'
;MPASSPPLFANPHGINGFEFVEFAAPDPQLLHTLFTRMGFSAVARHKRQAITLYRQGGCNFLVNQQPDSFAADFAHAHGPSACGFAIRVRDGAAVHAAVLANGAEAISHKPETAAVAAPTIKGIGDCMLYLVTDKGGFADLYDAEFDFFPDLPRHPKGFGLKFIDHLTHNVFFG
;
A
#
# COMPACT_ATOMS: atom_id res chain seq x y z
N MET A 1 23.57 -16.77 -4.76
CA MET A 1 22.56 -16.08 -5.58
C MET A 1 23.19 -15.83 -6.95
N PRO A 2 22.64 -16.33 -8.07
CA PRO A 2 23.14 -15.91 -9.37
C PRO A 2 22.87 -14.41 -9.52
N ALA A 3 23.86 -13.67 -10.03
CA ALA A 3 23.71 -12.25 -10.30
C ALA A 3 22.58 -12.04 -11.33
N SER A 4 21.62 -11.19 -11.01
CA SER A 4 20.55 -10.82 -11.94
C SER A 4 21.14 -10.10 -13.15
N SER A 5 20.71 -10.49 -14.36
CA SER A 5 21.05 -9.78 -15.59
C SER A 5 20.74 -8.29 -15.47
N PRO A 6 21.56 -7.40 -16.06
CA PRO A 6 21.27 -5.96 -16.05
C PRO A 6 19.91 -5.69 -16.70
N PRO A 7 19.14 -4.70 -16.19
CA PRO A 7 17.80 -4.45 -16.69
C PRO A 7 17.85 -4.00 -18.15
N LEU A 8 16.89 -4.49 -18.95
CA LEU A 8 16.73 -4.17 -20.37
C LEU A 8 16.43 -2.69 -20.64
N PHE A 9 15.95 -1.96 -19.61
CA PHE A 9 15.59 -0.55 -19.68
C PHE A 9 16.10 0.21 -18.45
N ALA A 10 16.28 1.53 -18.59
CA ALA A 10 16.60 2.39 -17.47
C ALA A 10 15.45 2.37 -16.44
N ASN A 11 15.80 2.27 -15.15
CA ASN A 11 14.88 2.43 -14.03
C ASN A 11 15.15 3.79 -13.34
N PRO A 12 14.70 4.91 -13.93
CA PRO A 12 15.10 6.25 -13.49
C PRO A 12 14.69 6.55 -12.04
N HIS A 13 13.57 6.00 -11.59
CA HIS A 13 13.04 6.18 -10.23
C HIS A 13 13.47 5.08 -9.26
N GLY A 14 14.17 4.04 -9.72
CA GLY A 14 14.59 2.92 -8.89
C GLY A 14 13.41 2.16 -8.29
N ILE A 15 12.34 1.95 -9.07
CA ILE A 15 11.17 1.18 -8.63
C ILE A 15 11.62 -0.23 -8.25
N ASN A 16 11.24 -0.69 -7.06
CA ASN A 16 11.63 -1.97 -6.47
C ASN A 16 10.44 -2.73 -5.87
N GLY A 17 9.45 -3.02 -6.71
CA GLY A 17 8.27 -3.80 -6.34
C GLY A 17 7.24 -3.04 -5.49
N PHE A 18 6.21 -3.78 -5.06
CA PHE A 18 5.13 -3.27 -4.21
C PHE A 18 5.51 -3.29 -2.73
N GLU A 19 5.02 -2.30 -1.99
CA GLU A 19 5.11 -2.26 -0.53
C GLU A 19 3.83 -2.77 0.12
N PHE A 20 2.67 -2.24 -0.29
CA PHE A 20 1.35 -2.69 0.19
C PHE A 20 0.23 -2.41 -0.82
N VAL A 21 -0.94 -2.99 -0.56
CA VAL A 21 -2.23 -2.57 -1.14
C VAL A 21 -3.15 -2.15 0.01
N GLU A 22 -3.81 -1.01 -0.15
CA GLU A 22 -4.75 -0.45 0.81
C GLU A 22 -6.19 -0.72 0.34
N PHE A 23 -6.99 -1.29 1.23
CA PHE A 23 -8.37 -1.66 0.99
C PHE A 23 -9.31 -0.93 1.94
N ALA A 24 -10.47 -0.56 1.42
CA ALA A 24 -11.55 0.02 2.19
C ALA A 24 -12.89 -0.57 1.73
N ALA A 25 -13.86 -0.58 2.63
CA ALA A 25 -15.21 -1.07 2.36
C ALA A 25 -16.21 -0.34 3.26
N PRO A 26 -17.47 -0.12 2.81
CA PRO A 26 -18.53 0.39 3.69
C PRO A 26 -18.76 -0.50 4.92
N ASP A 27 -18.63 -1.82 4.75
CA ASP A 27 -18.53 -2.78 5.86
C ASP A 27 -17.11 -3.41 5.88
N PRO A 28 -16.21 -2.93 6.77
CA PRO A 28 -14.85 -3.47 6.90
C PRO A 28 -14.79 -4.94 7.32
N GLN A 29 -15.83 -5.50 7.96
CA GLN A 29 -15.83 -6.90 8.42
C GLN A 29 -15.70 -7.90 7.27
N LEU A 30 -16.19 -7.53 6.08
CA LEU A 30 -16.03 -8.33 4.87
C LEU A 30 -14.54 -8.50 4.51
N LEU A 31 -13.75 -7.44 4.59
CA LEU A 31 -12.31 -7.46 4.32
C LEU A 31 -11.55 -8.25 5.38
N HIS A 32 -11.85 -8.03 6.67
CA HIS A 32 -11.26 -8.79 7.77
C HIS A 32 -11.50 -10.30 7.60
N THR A 33 -12.73 -10.69 7.28
CA THR A 33 -13.11 -12.09 7.02
C THR A 33 -12.39 -12.66 5.80
N LEU A 34 -12.36 -11.91 4.69
CA LEU A 34 -11.75 -12.34 3.44
C LEU A 34 -10.25 -12.60 3.62
N PHE A 35 -9.52 -11.64 4.18
CA PHE A 35 -8.06 -11.74 4.29
C PHE A 35 -7.62 -12.85 5.24
N THR A 36 -8.34 -13.06 6.35
CA THR A 36 -8.10 -14.23 7.21
C THR A 36 -8.32 -15.55 6.46
N ARG A 37 -9.37 -15.67 5.63
CA ARG A 37 -9.61 -16.86 4.79
C ARG A 37 -8.55 -17.06 3.70
N MET A 38 -7.88 -15.98 3.27
CA MET A 38 -6.75 -16.04 2.33
C MET A 38 -5.41 -16.34 3.02
N GLY A 39 -5.39 -16.58 4.33
CA GLY A 39 -4.18 -16.91 5.09
C GLY A 39 -3.37 -15.69 5.54
N PHE A 40 -3.91 -14.48 5.44
CA PHE A 40 -3.30 -13.30 6.06
C PHE A 40 -3.61 -13.25 7.55
N SER A 41 -2.67 -12.74 8.33
CA SER A 41 -2.88 -12.44 9.76
C SER A 41 -2.82 -10.94 9.98
N ALA A 42 -3.69 -10.41 10.83
CA ALA A 42 -3.54 -9.05 11.35
C ALA A 42 -2.31 -9.03 12.26
N VAL A 43 -1.30 -8.21 11.94
CA VAL A 43 -0.02 -8.18 12.68
C VAL A 43 0.19 -6.88 13.44
N ALA A 44 -0.48 -5.80 13.05
CA ALA A 44 -0.39 -4.51 13.72
C ALA A 44 -1.65 -3.65 13.50
N ARG A 45 -1.83 -2.63 14.35
CA ARG A 45 -2.86 -1.60 14.18
C ARG A 45 -2.23 -0.21 14.23
N HIS A 46 -2.70 0.70 13.39
CA HIS A 46 -2.21 2.08 13.37
C HIS A 46 -2.50 2.77 14.71
N LYS A 47 -1.52 3.53 15.22
CA LYS A 47 -1.55 4.15 16.57
C LYS A 47 -2.68 5.16 16.74
N ARG A 48 -3.07 5.84 15.64
CA ARG A 48 -3.99 7.00 15.65
C ARG A 48 -5.18 6.89 14.70
N GLN A 49 -5.16 5.93 13.78
CA GLN A 49 -6.15 5.79 12.71
C GLN A 49 -6.71 4.39 12.80
N ALA A 50 -7.96 4.20 12.38
CA ALA A 50 -8.57 2.88 12.34
C ALA A 50 -8.07 2.11 11.10
N ILE A 51 -6.80 1.68 11.13
CA ILE A 51 -6.16 0.95 10.04
C ILE A 51 -5.50 -0.30 10.62
N THR A 52 -5.77 -1.44 10.00
CA THR A 52 -5.19 -2.74 10.42
C THR A 52 -4.24 -3.25 9.34
N LEU A 53 -3.01 -3.58 9.74
CA LEU A 53 -2.02 -4.21 8.86
C LEU A 53 -2.20 -5.72 8.88
N TYR A 54 -2.51 -6.27 7.71
CA TYR A 54 -2.53 -7.69 7.41
C TYR A 54 -1.26 -8.09 6.67
N ARG A 55 -0.69 -9.23 7.03
CA ARG A 55 0.55 -9.73 6.42
C ARG A 55 0.48 -11.23 6.13
N GLN A 56 1.10 -11.63 5.02
CA GLN A 56 1.38 -13.01 4.64
C GLN A 56 2.66 -13.06 3.80
N GLY A 57 3.72 -13.68 4.33
CA GLY A 57 5.03 -13.64 3.68
C GLY A 57 5.50 -12.19 3.50
N GLY A 58 5.83 -11.80 2.26
CA GLY A 58 6.18 -10.42 1.89
C GLY A 58 5.00 -9.57 1.42
N CYS A 59 3.76 -10.06 1.47
CA CYS A 59 2.58 -9.28 1.10
C CYS A 59 2.04 -8.51 2.31
N ASN A 60 1.84 -7.19 2.15
CA ASN A 60 1.18 -6.33 3.14
C ASN A 60 -0.14 -5.81 2.58
N PHE A 61 -1.23 -5.98 3.32
CA PHE A 61 -2.51 -5.35 3.04
C PHE A 61 -2.91 -4.45 4.20
N LEU A 62 -3.38 -3.25 3.89
CA LEU A 62 -3.97 -2.35 4.88
C LEU A 62 -5.48 -2.40 4.74
N VAL A 63 -6.18 -2.67 5.84
CA VAL A 63 -7.64 -2.45 5.91
C VAL A 63 -7.85 -1.10 6.57
N ASN A 64 -8.21 -0.10 5.76
CA ASN A 64 -8.50 1.25 6.23
C ASN A 64 -10.01 1.39 6.48
N GLN A 65 -10.35 1.56 7.75
CA GLN A 65 -11.71 1.75 8.25
C GLN A 65 -11.82 3.08 9.02
N GLN A 66 -10.91 4.02 8.75
CA GLN A 66 -10.91 5.36 9.36
C GLN A 66 -12.13 6.15 8.87
N PRO A 67 -13.04 6.58 9.75
CA PRO A 67 -14.16 7.43 9.34
C PRO A 67 -13.66 8.81 8.89
N ASP A 68 -14.47 9.48 8.06
CA ASP A 68 -14.19 10.82 7.52
C ASP A 68 -12.80 10.92 6.85
N SER A 69 -12.45 9.92 6.04
CA SER A 69 -11.16 9.83 5.36
C SER A 69 -11.30 9.70 3.85
N PHE A 70 -10.19 9.88 3.13
CA PHE A 70 -10.11 9.54 1.72
C PHE A 70 -10.61 8.12 1.46
N ALA A 71 -10.13 7.14 2.25
CA ALA A 71 -10.49 5.74 2.10
C ALA A 71 -11.98 5.46 2.34
N ALA A 72 -12.60 6.14 3.31
CA ALA A 72 -14.03 6.02 3.57
C ALA A 72 -14.87 6.58 2.40
N ASP A 73 -14.51 7.75 1.87
CA ASP A 73 -15.19 8.36 0.73
C ASP A 73 -15.02 7.52 -0.54
N PHE A 74 -13.82 6.97 -0.76
CA PHE A 74 -13.54 6.06 -1.87
C PHE A 74 -14.38 4.79 -1.78
N ALA A 75 -14.49 4.19 -0.58
CA ALA A 75 -15.33 3.01 -0.36
C ALA A 75 -16.82 3.29 -0.54
N HIS A 76 -17.31 4.49 -0.22
CA HIS A 76 -18.69 4.88 -0.51
C HIS A 76 -18.95 4.97 -2.02
N ALA A 77 -17.99 5.47 -2.80
CA ALA A 77 -18.13 5.61 -4.25
C ALA A 77 -17.98 4.28 -4.99
N HIS A 78 -17.12 3.37 -4.52
CA HIS A 78 -16.72 2.18 -5.26
C HIS A 78 -17.09 0.84 -4.60
N GLY A 79 -17.65 0.86 -3.37
CA GLY A 79 -17.86 -0.34 -2.57
C GLY A 79 -16.55 -0.91 -2.02
N PRO A 80 -16.53 -2.20 -1.61
CA PRO A 80 -15.30 -2.89 -1.19
C PRO A 80 -14.26 -2.88 -2.32
N SER A 81 -13.15 -2.17 -2.13
CA SER A 81 -12.19 -1.89 -3.19
C SER A 81 -10.77 -1.67 -2.67
N ALA A 82 -9.79 -1.74 -3.58
CA ALA A 82 -8.44 -1.24 -3.33
C ALA A 82 -8.44 0.28 -3.56
N CYS A 83 -8.41 1.06 -2.48
CA CYS A 83 -8.43 2.53 -2.52
C CYS A 83 -7.03 3.14 -2.66
N GLY A 84 -5.98 2.33 -2.53
CA GLY A 84 -4.60 2.77 -2.75
C GLY A 84 -3.62 1.61 -2.84
N PHE A 85 -2.40 1.91 -3.27
CA PHE A 85 -1.28 0.96 -3.26
C PHE A 85 0.05 1.69 -3.20
N ALA A 86 1.07 1.00 -2.71
CA ALA A 86 2.40 1.57 -2.54
C ALA A 86 3.43 0.83 -3.39
N ILE A 87 4.33 1.61 -3.99
CA ILE A 87 5.52 1.09 -4.67
C ILE A 87 6.77 1.58 -3.94
N ARG A 88 7.79 0.74 -3.91
CA ARG A 88 9.11 1.15 -3.41
C ARG A 88 9.86 1.87 -4.51
N VAL A 89 10.48 3.00 -4.18
CA VAL A 89 11.29 3.82 -5.09
C VAL A 89 12.57 4.26 -4.39
N ARG A 90 13.61 4.61 -5.15
CA ARG A 90 14.93 4.95 -4.57
C ARG A 90 14.87 6.10 -3.56
N ASP A 91 14.07 7.12 -3.83
CA ASP A 91 13.85 8.28 -2.95
C ASP A 91 12.43 8.82 -3.19
N GLY A 92 11.54 8.62 -2.22
CA GLY A 92 10.13 8.98 -2.36
C GLY A 92 9.92 10.47 -2.59
N ALA A 93 10.69 11.34 -1.93
CA ALA A 93 10.54 12.79 -2.06
C ALA A 93 11.07 13.27 -3.42
N ALA A 94 12.25 12.79 -3.83
CA ALA A 94 12.82 13.16 -5.12
C ALA A 94 11.97 12.61 -6.29
N VAL A 95 11.47 11.38 -6.18
CA VAL A 95 10.59 10.79 -7.20
C VAL A 95 9.27 11.52 -7.26
N HIS A 96 8.66 11.88 -6.13
CA HIS A 96 7.44 12.68 -6.08
C HIS A 96 7.59 14.01 -6.83
N ALA A 97 8.66 14.76 -6.57
CA ALA A 97 8.93 16.00 -7.30
C ALA A 97 9.10 15.76 -8.82
N ALA A 98 9.82 14.70 -9.20
CA ALA A 98 10.06 14.37 -10.60
C ALA A 98 8.79 13.96 -11.35
N VAL A 99 7.92 13.14 -10.76
CA VAL A 99 6.69 12.69 -11.43
C VAL A 99 5.66 13.81 -11.55
N LEU A 100 5.56 14.70 -10.56
CA LEU A 100 4.71 15.89 -10.66
C LEU A 100 5.18 16.82 -11.78
N ALA A 101 6.49 17.04 -11.90
CA ALA A 101 7.06 17.82 -13.02
C ALA A 101 6.79 17.18 -14.39
N ASN A 102 6.53 15.88 -14.43
CA ASN A 102 6.21 15.11 -15.64
C ASN A 102 4.70 14.86 -15.83
N GLY A 103 3.83 15.59 -15.13
CA GLY A 103 2.38 15.58 -15.35
C GLY A 103 1.59 14.61 -14.48
N ALA A 104 2.22 13.95 -13.49
CA ALA A 104 1.44 13.30 -12.43
C ALA A 104 0.66 14.34 -11.62
N GLU A 105 -0.49 13.94 -11.08
CA GLU A 105 -1.32 14.80 -10.25
C GLU A 105 -1.13 14.46 -8.76
N ALA A 106 -1.13 15.48 -7.91
CA ALA A 106 -1.14 15.30 -6.47
C ALA A 106 -2.52 14.86 -5.97
N ILE A 107 -2.56 14.10 -4.87
CA ILE A 107 -3.80 13.88 -4.12
C ILE A 107 -4.20 15.20 -3.44
N SER A 108 -5.39 15.71 -3.77
CA SER A 108 -5.95 16.93 -3.16
C SER A 108 -7.09 16.66 -2.19
N HIS A 109 -7.75 15.50 -2.29
CA HIS A 109 -8.87 15.13 -1.42
C HIS A 109 -8.37 14.42 -0.16
N LYS A 110 -8.54 15.05 1.00
CA LYS A 110 -8.15 14.54 2.33
C LYS A 110 -6.75 13.87 2.39
N PRO A 111 -5.70 14.46 1.78
CA PRO A 111 -4.38 13.84 1.73
C PRO A 111 -3.77 13.57 3.12
N GLU A 112 -4.20 14.31 4.14
CA GLU A 112 -3.80 14.12 5.54
C GLU A 112 -4.27 12.79 6.16
N THR A 113 -5.20 12.09 5.50
CA THR A 113 -5.76 10.81 5.94
C THR A 113 -5.07 9.59 5.31
N ALA A 114 -3.90 9.82 4.68
CA ALA A 114 -3.07 8.77 4.11
C ALA A 114 -2.72 7.70 5.15
N ALA A 115 -2.63 6.44 4.71
CA ALA A 115 -2.43 5.31 5.61
C ALA A 115 -1.03 5.22 6.23
N VAL A 116 -0.05 5.85 5.58
CA VAL A 116 1.35 5.92 6.01
C VAL A 116 1.94 7.28 5.66
N ALA A 117 2.96 7.73 6.41
CA ALA A 117 3.74 8.92 6.09
C ALA A 117 4.69 8.72 4.88
N ALA A 118 4.14 8.72 3.67
CA ALA A 118 4.89 8.70 2.41
C ALA A 118 4.28 9.69 1.40
N PRO A 119 5.05 10.23 0.44
CA PRO A 119 4.50 11.05 -0.64
C PRO A 119 3.49 10.27 -1.48
N THR A 120 2.44 10.95 -1.95
CA THR A 120 1.34 10.33 -2.69
C THR A 120 0.99 11.10 -3.95
N ILE A 121 0.70 10.40 -5.03
CA ILE A 121 0.12 10.94 -6.26
C ILE A 121 -1.20 10.23 -6.58
N LYS A 122 -2.00 10.79 -7.49
CA LYS A 122 -3.15 10.09 -8.05
C LYS A 122 -2.69 8.89 -8.87
N GLY A 123 -3.20 7.72 -8.50
CA GLY A 123 -3.14 6.50 -9.29
C GLY A 123 -4.33 6.38 -10.24
N ILE A 124 -4.53 5.18 -10.75
CA ILE A 124 -5.66 4.89 -11.64
C ILE A 124 -7.00 4.97 -10.90
N GLY A 125 -8.01 5.54 -11.56
CA GLY A 125 -9.31 5.79 -10.91
C GLY A 125 -9.19 6.70 -9.68
N ASP A 126 -8.20 7.60 -9.67
CA ASP A 126 -7.88 8.54 -8.59
C ASP A 126 -7.54 7.89 -7.24
N CYS A 127 -7.18 6.60 -7.22
CA CYS A 127 -6.71 5.92 -6.02
C CYS A 127 -5.40 6.54 -5.49
N MET A 128 -5.06 6.29 -4.23
CA MET A 128 -3.84 6.84 -3.64
C MET A 128 -2.63 5.96 -4.00
N LEU A 129 -1.69 6.49 -4.79
CA LEU A 129 -0.42 5.83 -5.10
C LEU A 129 0.70 6.40 -4.21
N TYR A 130 1.22 5.57 -3.31
CA TYR A 130 2.28 5.94 -2.36
C TYR A 130 3.67 5.64 -2.92
N LEU A 131 4.59 6.58 -2.75
CA LEU A 131 5.99 6.51 -3.18
C LEU A 131 6.90 6.26 -1.97
N VAL A 132 7.02 4.99 -1.59
CA VAL A 132 7.77 4.58 -0.38
C VAL A 132 9.26 4.55 -0.68
N THR A 133 10.05 5.24 0.14
CA THR A 133 11.51 5.25 -0.03
C THR A 133 12.12 3.89 0.33
N ASP A 134 12.82 3.29 -0.62
CA ASP A 134 13.63 2.11 -0.41
C ASP A 134 14.94 2.50 0.30
N LYS A 135 14.96 2.36 1.63
CA LYS A 135 16.13 2.71 2.46
C LYS A 135 17.27 1.68 2.40
N GLY A 136 17.28 0.76 1.43
CA GLY A 136 18.34 -0.23 1.30
C GLY A 136 18.44 -1.19 2.49
N GLY A 137 17.35 -1.35 3.26
CA GLY A 137 17.29 -2.17 4.47
C GLY A 137 15.92 -2.16 5.14
N PHE A 138 15.66 -3.18 5.97
CA PHE A 138 14.39 -3.52 6.62
C PHE A 138 13.95 -2.56 7.76
N ALA A 139 14.05 -1.25 7.60
CA ALA A 139 13.23 -0.38 8.45
C ALA A 139 11.77 -0.65 8.06
N ASP A 140 11.01 -1.34 8.92
CA ASP A 140 9.62 -1.69 8.65
C ASP A 140 8.85 -0.35 8.62
N LEU A 141 8.33 0.04 7.45
CA LEU A 141 7.60 1.30 7.21
C LEU A 141 6.58 1.59 8.33
N TYR A 142 6.03 0.52 8.91
CA TYR A 142 4.98 0.54 9.92
C TYR A 142 5.48 0.79 11.35
N ASP A 143 6.76 0.59 11.70
CA ASP A 143 7.25 0.68 13.10
C ASP A 143 6.96 2.04 13.75
N ALA A 144 7.04 3.12 12.96
CA ALA A 144 6.81 4.47 13.46
C ALA A 144 5.33 4.72 13.81
N GLU A 145 4.38 4.18 13.04
CA GLU A 145 2.97 4.57 13.08
C GLU A 145 2.01 3.44 13.47
N PHE A 146 2.49 2.20 13.61
CA PHE A 146 1.69 1.03 13.96
C PHE A 146 2.22 0.36 15.23
N ASP A 147 1.29 -0.13 16.05
CA ASP A 147 1.56 -1.00 17.17
C ASP A 147 1.39 -2.45 16.73
N PHE A 148 2.50 -3.19 16.71
CA PHE A 148 2.48 -4.62 16.44
C PHE A 148 1.88 -5.38 17.62
N PHE A 149 1.05 -6.38 17.32
CA PHE A 149 0.46 -7.21 18.37
C PHE A 149 1.56 -8.06 19.03
N PRO A 150 1.72 -8.01 20.37
CA PRO A 150 2.88 -8.59 21.05
C PRO A 150 2.96 -10.12 20.89
N ASP A 151 1.81 -10.80 20.83
CA ASP A 151 1.73 -12.26 20.82
C ASP A 151 1.62 -12.85 19.41
N LEU A 152 1.68 -12.01 18.36
CA LEU A 152 1.56 -12.46 16.97
C LEU A 152 2.89 -12.35 16.23
N PRO A 153 3.26 -13.34 15.39
CA PRO A 153 4.44 -13.23 14.55
C PRO A 153 4.34 -12.01 13.63
N ARG A 154 5.36 -11.14 13.65
CA ARG A 154 5.44 -9.97 12.74
C ARG A 154 5.52 -10.34 11.26
N HIS A 155 5.96 -11.56 10.94
CA HIS A 155 6.12 -12.08 9.57
C HIS A 155 5.52 -13.49 9.46
N PRO A 156 4.19 -13.62 9.51
CA PRO A 156 3.52 -14.91 9.42
C PRO A 156 3.70 -15.49 8.01
N LYS A 157 3.97 -16.81 7.93
CA LYS A 157 4.07 -17.51 6.64
C LYS A 157 2.73 -17.62 5.91
N GLY A 158 1.62 -17.64 6.66
CA GLY A 158 0.28 -17.89 6.13
C GLY A 158 0.22 -19.17 5.29
N PHE A 159 -0.47 -19.12 4.16
CA PHE A 159 -0.58 -20.18 3.17
C PHE A 159 0.55 -20.16 2.11
N GLY A 160 1.59 -19.35 2.33
CA GLY A 160 2.82 -19.40 1.55
C GLY A 160 2.95 -18.36 0.44
N LEU A 161 2.04 -17.38 0.34
CA LEU A 161 2.24 -16.22 -0.55
C LEU A 161 3.56 -15.51 -0.19
N LYS A 162 4.29 -15.07 -1.22
CA LYS A 162 5.67 -14.56 -1.08
C LYS A 162 5.77 -13.06 -1.30
N PHE A 163 5.16 -12.55 -2.35
CA PHE A 163 5.16 -11.14 -2.74
C PHE A 163 3.95 -10.88 -3.64
N ILE A 164 3.63 -9.61 -3.84
CA ILE A 164 2.62 -9.16 -4.81
C ILE A 164 3.32 -9.13 -6.17
N ASP A 165 2.88 -10.00 -7.09
CA ASP A 165 3.49 -10.13 -8.41
C ASP A 165 3.03 -9.01 -9.35
N HIS A 166 1.72 -8.84 -9.50
CA HIS A 166 1.11 -7.82 -10.33
C HIS A 166 -0.28 -7.44 -9.80
N LEU A 167 -0.79 -6.32 -10.32
CA LEU A 167 -2.17 -5.87 -10.14
C LEU A 167 -2.68 -5.32 -11.48
N THR A 168 -3.96 -5.51 -11.75
CA THR A 168 -4.58 -5.12 -13.02
C THR A 168 -5.47 -3.91 -12.81
N HIS A 169 -5.64 -3.12 -13.87
CA HIS A 169 -6.56 -2.01 -13.89
C HIS A 169 -7.48 -2.14 -15.10
N ASN A 170 -8.78 -2.14 -14.86
CA ASN A 170 -9.76 -2.04 -15.94
C ASN A 170 -9.94 -0.57 -16.28
N VAL A 171 -9.75 -0.23 -17.55
CA VAL A 171 -9.90 1.15 -18.05
C VAL A 171 -10.96 1.19 -19.14
N PHE A 172 -11.75 2.26 -19.16
CA PHE A 172 -12.66 2.52 -20.26
C PHE A 172 -11.84 2.93 -21.50
N PHE A 173 -12.13 2.33 -22.66
CA PHE A 173 -11.35 2.52 -23.89
C PHE A 173 -11.81 3.71 -24.75
N GLY A 174 -12.90 4.38 -24.40
CA GLY A 174 -13.56 5.36 -25.27
C GLY A 174 -14.71 4.74 -26.05
#